data_AF-A0A451AIC8-F1
#
_entry.id   AF-A0A451AIC8-F1
#
_cell.length_a   1.000
_cell.length_b   1.000
_cell.length_c   1.000
_cell.angle_alpha   90.00
_cell.angle_beta   90.00
_cell.angle_gamma   90.00
#
_symmetry.space_group_name_H-M   'P 1'
#
loop_
_entity.id
_entity.type
_entity.pdbx_description
1 polymer ?
#
loop_
_entity_poly.entity_id
_entity_poly.type
_entity_poly.pdbx_seq_one_letter_code
_entity_poly.pdbx_strand_id
1 'polypeptide(L)'
;MFYGILISIYFYDDGKHNLPHIHAEYGEHEASIAIDDGAVLRGCLKNAQPTAAGNFQTPSVSGNLPRSKLKLVQAWIEIHREDLLANWKLAVAGEPVFRIESLR
;
A
#
# COMPACT_ATOMS: atom_id res chain seq x y z
N MET A 1 6.48 -13.07 8.24
CA MET A 1 5.11 -12.63 8.55
C MET A 1 5.25 -11.28 9.25
N PHE A 2 5.01 -10.19 8.52
CA PHE A 2 5.36 -8.82 8.92
C PHE A 2 4.25 -8.20 9.77
N TYR A 3 4.25 -8.40 11.08
CA TYR A 3 3.20 -7.87 11.98
C TYR A 3 1.73 -8.18 11.54
N GLY A 4 1.52 -9.28 10.82
CA GLY A 4 0.23 -9.66 10.22
C GLY A 4 -0.12 -8.95 8.90
N ILE A 5 0.78 -8.13 8.36
CA ILE A 5 0.65 -7.46 7.06
C ILE A 5 1.22 -8.37 5.97
N LEU A 6 0.43 -8.62 4.93
CA LEU A 6 0.87 -9.24 3.69
C LEU A 6 1.23 -8.13 2.69
N ILE A 7 2.41 -8.21 2.09
CA ILE A 7 2.84 -7.30 1.03
C ILE A 7 2.96 -8.09 -0.26
N SER A 8 2.29 -7.61 -1.30
CA SER A 8 2.29 -8.20 -2.63
C SER A 8 2.54 -7.15 -3.70
N ILE A 9 3.20 -7.55 -4.79
CA ILE A 9 3.32 -6.77 -6.02
C ILE A 9 2.51 -7.52 -7.07
N TYR A 10 1.39 -6.94 -7.52
CA TYR A 10 0.62 -7.46 -8.63
C TYR A 10 0.74 -6.48 -9.80
N PHE A 11 1.05 -7.01 -10.99
CA PHE A 11 1.06 -6.22 -12.23
C PHE A 11 -0.30 -6.26 -12.97
N TYR A 12 -1.14 -7.25 -12.65
CA TYR A 12 -2.51 -7.35 -13.15
C TYR A 12 -3.43 -6.38 -12.39
N ASP A 13 -3.28 -5.09 -12.67
CA ASP A 13 -4.27 -4.07 -12.32
C ASP A 13 -4.90 -3.58 -13.63
N ASP A 14 -6.23 -3.55 -13.69
CA ASP A 14 -7.10 -3.34 -14.87
C ASP A 14 -6.95 -1.92 -15.52
N GLY A 15 -5.73 -1.56 -15.93
CA GLY A 15 -5.41 -0.36 -16.71
C GLY A 15 -5.48 0.97 -15.96
N LYS A 16 -5.56 0.99 -14.61
CA LYS A 16 -5.78 2.24 -13.84
C LYS A 16 -4.56 2.81 -13.13
N HIS A 17 -3.50 2.04 -12.88
CA HIS A 17 -2.32 2.54 -12.17
C HIS A 17 -1.01 2.11 -12.85
N ASN A 18 -0.57 2.88 -13.86
CA ASN A 18 0.71 2.67 -14.57
C ASN A 18 1.96 3.09 -13.77
N LEU A 19 1.85 3.26 -12.45
CA LEU A 19 2.94 3.73 -11.60
C LEU A 19 3.35 2.63 -10.62
N PRO A 20 4.65 2.50 -10.29
CA PRO A 20 5.13 1.48 -9.38
C PRO A 20 4.47 1.54 -7.99
N HIS A 21 3.79 0.47 -7.60
CA HIS A 21 3.10 0.38 -6.32
C HIS A 21 3.12 -1.04 -5.73
N ILE A 22 2.86 -1.12 -4.42
CA ILE A 22 2.65 -2.38 -3.69
C ILE A 22 1.23 -2.43 -3.13
N HIS A 23 0.73 -3.64 -2.89
CA HIS A 23 -0.48 -3.89 -2.12
C HIS A 23 -0.11 -4.37 -0.72
N ALA A 24 -0.73 -3.77 0.29
CA ALA A 24 -0.57 -4.15 1.70
C ALA A 24 -1.93 -4.55 2.27
N GLU A 25 -2.03 -5.78 2.77
CA GLU A 25 -3.25 -6.33 3.37
C GLU A 25 -3.01 -6.64 4.85
N TYR A 26 -3.97 -6.32 5.72
CA TYR A 26 -3.95 -6.62 7.15
C TYR A 26 -5.37 -6.92 7.64
N GLY A 27 -5.69 -8.19 7.86
CA GLY A 27 -7.05 -8.61 8.19
C GLY A 27 -8.02 -8.28 7.05
N GLU A 28 -9.03 -7.47 7.33
CA GLU A 28 -9.99 -6.96 6.33
C GLU A 28 -9.59 -5.60 5.70
N HIS A 29 -8.40 -5.10 6.03
CA HIS A 29 -7.90 -3.83 5.53
C HIS A 29 -6.94 -4.05 4.36
N GLU A 30 -7.07 -3.25 3.32
CA GLU A 30 -6.19 -3.24 2.15
C GLU A 30 -5.75 -1.79 1.85
N ALA A 31 -4.54 -1.62 1.35
CA ALA A 31 -4.07 -0.36 0.78
C ALA A 31 -3.10 -0.61 -0.38
N SER A 32 -3.19 0.23 -1.42
CA SER A 32 -2.18 0.32 -2.48
C SER A 32 -1.29 1.53 -2.22
N ILE A 33 0.02 1.35 -2.21
CA ILE A 33 0.99 2.37 -1.81
C ILE A 33 2.06 2.50 -2.89
N ALA A 34 2.31 3.72 -3.35
CA ALA A 34 3.34 4.04 -4.32
C ALA A 34 4.73 3.70 -3.77
N ILE A 35 5.57 3.10 -4.61
CA ILE A 35 6.95 2.74 -4.24
C ILE A 35 7.84 3.99 -4.20
N ASP A 36 7.52 5.04 -4.98
CA ASP A 36 8.41 6.18 -5.13
C ASP A 36 8.47 7.07 -3.88
N ASP A 37 7.32 7.40 -3.30
CA ASP A 37 7.18 8.33 -2.17
C ASP A 37 6.37 7.76 -0.99
N GLY A 38 5.89 6.51 -1.09
CA GLY A 38 5.05 5.90 -0.06
C GLY A 38 3.62 6.48 0.00
N ALA A 39 3.17 7.22 -1.01
CA ALA A 39 1.82 7.77 -1.06
C ALA A 39 0.76 6.67 -1.22
N VAL A 40 -0.36 6.81 -0.50
CA VAL A 40 -1.47 5.87 -0.62
C VAL A 40 -2.30 6.19 -1.86
N LEU A 41 -2.35 5.26 -2.81
CA LEU A 41 -3.06 5.38 -4.09
C LEU A 41 -4.52 4.92 -3.98
N ARG A 42 -4.77 3.91 -3.13
CA ARG A 42 -6.10 3.33 -2.86
C ARG A 42 -6.14 2.84 -1.41
N GLY A 43 -7.27 3.03 -0.74
CA GLY A 43 -7.39 3.00 0.72
C GLY A 43 -7.44 4.43 1.26
N CYS A 44 -8.63 4.94 1.58
CA CYS A 44 -8.82 6.37 1.83
C CYS A 44 -8.09 6.88 3.10
N LEU A 45 -6.95 7.55 2.99
CA LEU A 45 -6.52 8.55 3.97
C LEU A 45 -7.14 9.91 3.62
N LYS A 46 -8.30 10.22 4.21
CA LYS A 46 -8.67 11.62 4.41
C LYS A 46 -8.17 12.04 5.79
N ASN A 47 -7.03 12.73 5.86
CA ASN A 47 -6.72 13.51 7.05
C ASN A 47 -7.73 14.67 7.09
N ALA A 48 -8.52 14.73 8.16
CA ALA A 48 -9.64 15.65 8.33
C ALA A 48 -9.22 17.13 8.22
N GLN A 49 -10.10 17.97 7.64
CA GLN A 49 -10.32 19.29 8.22
C GLN A 49 -11.62 19.29 9.06
N PRO A 50 -11.67 19.98 10.21
CA PRO A 50 -12.83 19.97 11.10
C PRO A 50 -13.93 20.97 10.67
N THR A 51 -15.16 20.43 10.64
CA THR A 51 -16.48 20.98 11.05
C THR A 51 -16.99 22.32 10.51
N ALA A 52 -18.19 22.28 9.92
CA ALA A 52 -19.37 23.02 10.40
C ALA A 52 -20.64 22.33 9.86
N ALA A 53 -21.65 22.19 10.72
CA ALA A 53 -22.98 21.58 10.46
C ALA A 53 -23.05 20.04 10.44
N GLY A 54 -23.60 19.52 11.53
CA GLY A 54 -24.65 18.48 11.54
C GLY A 54 -24.38 17.18 10.81
N ASN A 55 -23.99 16.17 11.58
CA ASN A 55 -24.20 14.74 11.33
C ASN A 55 -23.84 14.22 9.93
N PHE A 56 -22.63 13.66 9.84
CA PHE A 56 -22.42 12.51 8.96
C PHE A 56 -21.54 11.49 9.68
N GLN A 57 -22.19 10.47 10.26
CA GLN A 57 -21.54 9.20 10.54
C GLN A 57 -21.21 8.61 9.16
N THR A 58 -20.03 8.88 8.59
CA THR A 58 -19.61 8.15 7.41
C THR A 58 -19.50 6.67 7.80
N PRO A 59 -20.15 5.77 7.05
CA PRO A 59 -20.17 4.35 7.38
C PRO A 59 -18.73 3.84 7.37
N SER A 60 -18.46 2.89 8.27
CA SER A 60 -17.25 2.07 8.24
C SER A 60 -16.96 1.62 6.81
N VAL A 61 -15.95 2.23 6.18
CA VAL A 61 -15.41 1.73 4.92
C VAL A 61 -14.32 0.76 5.33
N SER A 62 -14.66 -0.53 5.42
CA SER A 62 -13.68 -1.60 5.39
C SER A 62 -12.70 -1.35 4.24
N GLY A 63 -11.39 -1.42 4.48
CA GLY A 63 -10.37 -1.13 3.47
C GLY A 63 -9.50 0.10 3.72
N ASN A 64 -9.24 0.49 4.98
CA ASN A 64 -8.15 1.44 5.27
C ASN A 64 -7.17 0.85 6.29
N LEU A 65 -5.91 0.72 5.90
CA LEU A 65 -4.85 0.19 6.75
C LEU A 65 -4.69 1.08 8.01
N PRO A 66 -4.65 0.52 9.23
CA PRO A 66 -4.46 1.32 10.44
C PRO A 66 -3.20 2.20 10.34
N ARG A 67 -3.27 3.47 10.78
CA ARG A 67 -2.17 4.45 10.62
C ARG A 67 -0.80 3.94 11.11
N SER A 68 -0.76 3.17 12.19
CA SER A 68 0.47 2.57 12.71
C SER A 68 1.04 1.51 11.77
N LYS A 69 0.18 0.68 11.17
CA LYS A 69 0.56 -0.34 10.18
C LYS A 69 1.02 0.32 8.89
N LEU A 70 0.35 1.37 8.43
CA LEU A 70 0.78 2.14 7.26
C LEU A 70 2.18 2.73 7.44
N LYS A 71 2.50 3.32 8.60
CA LYS A 71 3.85 3.84 8.87
C LYS A 71 4.92 2.74 8.80
N LEU A 72 4.61 1.53 9.29
CA LEU A 72 5.51 0.39 9.19
C LEU A 72 5.72 -0.01 7.72
N VAL A 73 4.66 -0.04 6.91
CA VAL A 73 4.78 -0.34 5.48
C VAL A 73 5.57 0.75 4.76
N GLN A 74 5.32 2.03 5.03
CA GLN A 74 6.07 3.15 4.43
C GLN A 74 7.56 3.10 4.78
N ALA A 75 7.90 2.82 6.03
CA ALA A 75 9.30 2.64 6.43
C ALA A 75 9.94 1.42 5.73
N TRP A 76 9.19 0.34 5.54
CA TRP A 76 9.66 -0.81 4.80
C TRP A 76 9.88 -0.50 3.30
N ILE A 77 8.96 0.25 2.68
CA ILE A 77 9.13 0.74 1.30
C ILE A 77 10.41 1.56 1.19
N GLU A 78 10.64 2.49 2.12
CA GLU A 78 11.84 3.35 2.11
C GLU A 78 13.12 2.52 2.11
N ILE A 79 13.19 1.49 2.97
CA ILE A 79 14.37 0.62 3.10
C ILE A 79 14.58 -0.25 1.85
N HIS A 80 13.51 -0.68 1.20
CA HIS A 80 13.56 -1.63 0.08
C HIS A 80 13.18 -1.01 -1.28
N ARG A 81 13.23 0.32 -1.40
CA ARG A 81 12.74 1.04 -2.57
C ARG A 81 13.38 0.55 -3.87
N GLU A 82 14.70 0.36 -3.87
CA GLU A 82 15.43 -0.10 -5.07
C GLU A 82 15.01 -1.51 -5.47
N ASP A 83 14.92 -2.42 -4.50
CA ASP A 83 14.49 -3.81 -4.72
C ASP A 83 13.04 -3.87 -5.24
N LEU A 84 12.16 -3.05 -4.68
CA LEU A 84 10.77 -2.92 -5.09
C LEU A 84 10.64 -2.42 -6.53
N LEU A 85 11.46 -1.44 -6.92
CA LEU A 85 11.51 -0.94 -8.30
C LEU A 85 12.07 -1.99 -9.26
N ALA A 86 13.07 -2.77 -8.85
CA ALA A 86 13.60 -3.86 -9.64
C ALA A 86 12.54 -4.95 -9.86
N ASN A 87 11.87 -5.38 -8.79
CA ASN A 87 10.76 -6.33 -8.87
C ASN A 87 9.59 -5.79 -9.68
N TRP A 88 9.26 -4.50 -9.58
CA TRP A 88 8.25 -3.89 -10.43
C TRP A 88 8.60 -4.03 -11.92
N LYS A 89 9.85 -3.73 -12.30
CA LYS A 89 10.30 -3.88 -13.70
C LYS A 89 10.22 -5.34 -14.17
N LEU A 90 10.62 -6.30 -13.33
CA LEU A 90 10.52 -7.72 -13.64
C LEU A 90 9.06 -8.14 -13.82
N ALA A 91 8.18 -7.75 -12.90
CA ALA A 91 6.76 -8.06 -12.95
C ALA A 91 6.09 -7.50 -14.21
N VAL A 92 6.39 -6.25 -14.59
CA VAL A 92 5.92 -5.61 -15.82
C VAL A 92 6.42 -6.34 -17.07
N ALA A 93 7.65 -6.86 -17.03
CA ALA A 93 8.24 -7.65 -18.11
C ALA A 93 7.71 -9.09 -18.19
N GLY A 94 6.88 -9.53 -17.24
CA GLY A 94 6.42 -10.92 -17.11
C GLY A 94 7.50 -11.88 -16.61
N GLU A 95 8.58 -11.33 -16.05
CA GLU A 95 9.70 -12.09 -15.49
C GLU A 95 9.46 -12.42 -14.01
N PRO A 96 10.08 -13.50 -13.48
CA PRO A 96 9.94 -13.85 -12.08
C PRO A 96 10.57 -12.78 -11.18
N VAL A 97 9.79 -12.32 -10.20
CA VAL A 97 10.28 -11.45 -9.12
C VAL A 97 11.08 -12.24 -8.09
N PHE A 98 11.97 -11.55 -7.38
CA PHE A 98 12.72 -12.14 -6.27
C PHE A 98 12.12 -11.77 -4.92
N ARG A 99 12.47 -12.54 -3.89
CA ARG A 99 11.98 -12.30 -2.53
C ARG A 99 12.72 -11.11 -1.90
N ILE A 100 11.95 -10.16 -1.40
CA ILE A 100 12.46 -9.06 -0.56
C ILE A 100 12.20 -9.44 0.90
N GLU A 101 13.20 -9.29 1.77
CA GLU A 101 13.02 -9.59 3.19
C GLU A 101 12.05 -8.60 3.84
N SER A 102 11.13 -9.12 4.65
CA SER A 102 10.25 -8.27 5.48
C SER A 102 10.98 -7.80 6.74
N LEU A 103 10.69 -6.58 7.20
CA LEU A 103 11.11 -6.09 8.52
C LEU A 103 10.71 -7.11 9.63
N ARG A 104 11.67 -7.49 10.47
CA ARG A 104 11.47 -8.40 11.62
C ARG A 104 10.92 -7.67 12.83
#